data_AF-A0A920HL17-F1
#
_entry.id   AF-A0A920HL17-F1
#
_cell.length_a   1.000
_cell.length_b   1.000
_cell.length_c   1.000
_cell.angle_alpha   90.00
_cell.angle_beta   90.00
_cell.angle_gamma   90.00
#
_symmetry.space_group_name_H-M   'P 1'
#
loop_
_entity.id
_entity.type
_entity.pdbx_description
1 polymer ?
#
loop_
_entity_poly.entity_id
_entity_poly.type
_entity_poly.pdbx_seq_one_letter_code
_entity_poly.pdbx_strand_id
1 'polypeptide(L)'
;MKSIGIETPRSGIAHSMQDAYDVQKDIGFPCIIRPSFTLGGTGGGVAYNTKEFEEICKKGLSLSPTNELLIDESLMDGKNRIRGCKR
;
A
#
# COMPACT_ATOMS: atom_id res chain seq x y z
N MET A 1 10.00 -1.84 -12.41
CA MET A 1 10.18 -3.28 -12.06
C MET A 1 9.61 -4.23 -13.11
N LYS A 2 8.34 -4.10 -13.50
CA LYS A 2 7.69 -5.06 -14.42
C LYS A 2 8.41 -5.25 -15.77
N SER A 3 8.97 -4.19 -16.33
CA SER A 3 9.72 -4.21 -17.59
C SER A 3 11.07 -4.93 -17.53
N ILE A 4 11.62 -5.16 -16.33
CA ILE A 4 12.92 -5.80 -16.10
C ILE A 4 12.80 -7.15 -15.39
N GLY A 5 11.58 -7.70 -15.30
CA GLY A 5 11.32 -9.03 -14.76
C GLY A 5 11.52 -9.19 -13.25
N ILE A 6 11.64 -8.09 -12.51
CA ILE A 6 11.78 -8.13 -11.05
C ILE A 6 10.38 -8.19 -10.43
N GLU A 7 10.14 -9.23 -9.65
CA GLU A 7 8.91 -9.41 -8.90
C GLU A 7 8.79 -8.36 -7.78
N THR A 8 7.59 -7.79 -7.67
CA THR A 8 7.25 -6.83 -6.63
C THR A 8 6.08 -7.37 -5.81
N PRO A 9 5.96 -6.93 -4.54
CA PRO A 9 4.73 -7.16 -3.79
C PRO A 9 3.51 -6.69 -4.59
N ARG A 10 2.37 -7.33 -4.32
CA ARG A 10 1.09 -6.85 -4.85
C ARG A 10 0.84 -5.45 -4.34
N SER A 11 0.47 -4.56 -5.25
CA SER A 11 0.20 -3.18 -4.94
C SER A 11 -0.88 -2.62 -5.84
N GLY A 12 -1.57 -1.59 -5.35
CA GLY A 12 -2.58 -0.86 -6.09
C GLY A 12 -2.51 0.63 -5.79
N ILE A 13 -2.97 1.42 -6.76
CA ILE A 13 -3.03 2.88 -6.65
C ILE A 13 -4.48 3.27 -6.37
N ALA A 14 -4.68 4.21 -5.45
CA ALA A 14 -5.99 4.74 -5.10
C ALA A 14 -5.97 6.27 -5.09
N HIS A 15 -6.99 6.88 -5.69
CA HIS A 15 -7.16 8.35 -5.70
C HIS A 15 -8.32 8.81 -4.83
N SER A 16 -9.15 7.87 -4.37
CA SER A 16 -10.28 8.12 -3.48
C SER A 16 -10.34 7.04 -2.40
N MET A 17 -11.12 7.30 -1.35
CA MET A 17 -11.38 6.30 -0.31
C MET A 17 -12.06 5.05 -0.88
N GLN A 18 -12.90 5.20 -1.90
CA GLN A 18 -13.58 4.07 -2.54
C GLN A 18 -12.58 3.17 -3.27
N ASP A 19 -11.70 3.77 -4.08
CA ASP A 19 -10.62 3.02 -4.76
C ASP A 19 -9.71 2.33 -3.75
N ALA A 20 -9.41 3.02 -2.64
CA ALA A 20 -8.59 2.48 -1.57
C ALA A 20 -9.22 1.22 -0.96
N TYR A 21 -10.53 1.21 -0.72
CA TYR A 21 -11.23 0.00 -0.24
C TYR A 21 -11.21 -1.12 -1.27
N ASP A 22 -11.36 -0.82 -2.55
CA ASP A 22 -11.37 -1.86 -3.58
C ASP A 22 -9.98 -2.49 -3.75
N VAL A 23 -8.91 -1.69 -3.71
CA VAL A 23 -7.53 -2.18 -3.64
C VAL A 23 -7.27 -2.97 -2.35
N GLN A 24 -7.77 -2.50 -1.21
CA GLN A 24 -7.60 -3.17 0.08
C GLN A 24 -8.27 -4.55 0.08
N LYS A 25 -9.44 -4.71 -0.53
CA LYS A 25 -10.12 -6.01 -0.65
C LYS A 25 -9.29 -7.01 -1.46
N ASP A 26 -8.60 -6.55 -2.50
CA ASP A 26 -7.76 -7.39 -3.36
C ASP A 26 -6.44 -7.81 -2.67
N ILE A 27 -5.89 -6.95 -1.82
CA ILE A 27 -4.61 -7.17 -1.12
C ILE A 27 -4.79 -7.90 0.21
N GLY A 28 -5.77 -7.48 1.02
CA GLY A 28 -5.98 -7.95 2.40
C GLY A 28 -5.17 -7.20 3.46
N PHE A 29 -5.21 -7.70 4.70
CA PHE A 29 -4.43 -7.17 5.83
C PHE A 29 -3.34 -8.17 6.28
N PRO A 30 -2.20 -7.67 6.82
CA PRO A 30 -1.83 -6.27 6.94
C PRO A 30 -1.40 -5.66 5.59
N CYS A 31 -1.78 -4.40 5.35
CA CYS A 31 -1.36 -3.64 4.17
C CYS A 31 -0.60 -2.37 4.57
N ILE A 32 0.29 -1.92 3.69
CA ILE A 32 1.13 -0.74 3.87
C ILE A 32 0.58 0.37 2.98
N ILE A 33 0.30 1.53 3.56
CA ILE A 33 -0.24 2.68 2.84
C ILE A 33 0.87 3.72 2.70
N ARG A 34 1.15 4.11 1.46
CA ARG A 34 2.20 5.06 1.09
C ARG A 34 1.60 6.19 0.25
N PRO A 35 1.41 7.39 0.81
CA PRO A 35 0.99 8.53 0.03
C PRO A 35 2.06 8.91 -1.00
N SER A 36 1.62 9.27 -2.20
CA SER A 36 2.53 9.72 -3.24
C SER A 36 3.05 11.11 -2.93
N PHE A 37 4.30 11.36 -3.35
CA PHE A 37 5.04 12.60 -3.18
C PHE A 37 5.27 13.03 -1.71
N THR A 38 5.23 12.08 -0.77
CA THR A 38 5.70 12.33 0.60
C THR A 38 7.08 11.73 0.82
N LEU A 39 7.95 12.48 1.51
CA LEU A 39 9.28 12.01 1.93
C LEU A 39 9.20 11.51 3.38
N GLY A 40 9.99 10.48 3.72
CA GLY A 40 10.08 9.98 5.10
C GLY A 40 8.85 9.21 5.61
N GLY A 41 7.91 8.83 4.75
CA GLY A 41 6.71 8.08 5.16
C GLY A 41 5.64 8.93 5.85
N THR A 42 5.73 10.25 5.76
CA THR A 42 4.72 11.15 6.34
C THR A 42 3.35 10.90 5.71
N GLY A 43 2.35 10.65 6.55
CA GLY A 43 0.98 10.35 6.13
C GLY A 43 0.72 8.90 5.73
N GLY A 44 1.75 8.05 5.75
CA GLY A 44 1.62 6.60 5.53
C GLY A 44 1.62 5.80 6.83
N GLY A 45 1.48 4.49 6.71
CA GLY A 45 1.48 3.58 7.85
C GLY A 45 1.17 2.14 7.46
N VAL A 46 1.12 1.25 8.45
CA VAL A 46 0.65 -0.13 8.30
C VAL A 46 -0.73 -0.22 8.91
N ALA A 47 -1.69 -0.77 8.17
CA ALA A 47 -3.03 -1.03 8.65
C ALA A 47 -3.23 -2.52 8.89
N TYR A 48 -3.68 -2.88 10.09
CA TYR A 48 -4.02 -4.26 10.45
C TYR A 48 -5.53 -4.52 10.41
N ASN A 49 -6.33 -3.46 10.37
CA ASN A 49 -7.79 -3.52 10.33
C ASN A 49 -8.36 -2.35 9.52
N THR A 50 -9.64 -2.45 9.18
CA THR A 50 -10.35 -1.46 8.36
C THR A 50 -10.39 -0.06 8.98
N LYS A 51 -10.42 0.04 10.32
CA LYS A 51 -10.49 1.34 11.00
C LYS A 51 -9.17 2.09 10.88
N GLU A 52 -8.05 1.43 11.17
CA GLU A 52 -6.71 1.98 10.96
C GLU A 52 -6.48 2.33 9.49
N PHE A 53 -6.92 1.45 8.57
CA PHE A 53 -6.83 1.70 7.14
C PHE A 53 -7.51 3.00 6.74
N GLU A 54 -8.74 3.22 7.22
CA GLU A 54 -9.50 4.42 6.92
C GLU A 54 -8.84 5.69 7.47
N GLU A 55 -8.36 5.64 8.71
CA GLU A 55 -7.67 6.77 9.35
C GLU A 55 -6.37 7.14 8.62
N ILE A 56 -5.56 6.14 8.25
CA ILE A 56 -4.30 6.35 7.52
C ILE A 56 -4.58 6.85 6.10
N CYS A 57 -5.55 6.26 5.39
CA CYS A 57 -5.88 6.68 4.02
C CYS A 57 -6.42 8.11 3.97
N LYS A 58 -7.34 8.49 4.88
CA LYS A 58 -7.84 9.87 4.95
C LYS A 58 -6.72 10.87 5.19
N LYS A 59 -5.81 10.56 6.12
CA LYS A 59 -4.64 11.39 6.42
C LYS A 59 -3.70 11.47 5.22
N GLY A 60 -3.44 10.33 4.56
CA GLY A 60 -2.56 10.22 3.42
C GLY A 60 -3.07 10.98 2.19
N LEU A 61 -4.36 10.87 1.86
CA LEU A 61 -4.98 11.62 0.75
C LEU A 61 -4.89 13.13 1.00
N SER A 62 -5.18 13.58 2.22
CA SER A 62 -5.08 15.00 2.58
C SER A 62 -3.65 15.56 2.54
N LEU A 63 -2.63 14.71 2.69
CA LEU A 63 -1.22 15.10 2.67
C LEU A 63 -0.56 14.93 1.30
N SER A 64 -1.13 14.10 0.43
CA SER A 64 -0.61 13.89 -0.91
C SER A 64 -0.95 15.09 -1.81
N PRO A 65 0.03 15.79 -2.39
CA PRO A 65 -0.21 16.87 -3.35
C PRO A 65 -0.99 16.43 -4.59
N THR A 66 -0.94 15.14 -4.92
CA THR A 66 -1.61 14.53 -6.07
C THR A 66 -2.84 13.70 -5.68
N ASN A 67 -3.23 13.73 -4.40
CA ASN A 67 -4.34 12.94 -3.87
C ASN A 67 -4.24 11.46 -4.27
N GLU A 68 -3.04 10.89 -4.18
CA GLU A 68 -2.73 9.52 -4.62
C GLU A 68 -2.11 8.74 -3.46
N LEU A 69 -2.58 7.51 -3.28
CA LEU A 69 -2.07 6.53 -2.34
C LEU A 69 -1.62 5.27 -3.09
N LEU A 70 -0.46 4.74 -2.72
CA LEU A 70 -0.03 3.40 -3.04
C LEU A 70 -0.32 2.49 -1.84
N ILE A 71 -1.07 1.41 -2.06
CA ILE A 71 -1.35 0.40 -1.04
C ILE A 71 -0.59 -0.86 -1.45
N ASP A 72 0.34 -1.30 -0.61
CA ASP A 72 1.18 -2.49 -0.82
C ASP A 72 0.79 -3.60 0.16
N GLU A 73 0.96 -4.86 -0.25
CA GLU A 73 0.92 -5.98 0.70
C GLU A 73 2.09 -5.90 1.70
N SER A 74 1.83 -6.25 2.96
CA SER A 74 2.90 -6.32 3.96
C SER A 74 3.84 -7.51 3.70
N LEU A 75 5.15 -7.25 3.83
CA LEU A 75 6.21 -8.27 3.77
C LEU A 75 6.74 -8.67 5.16
N MET A 76 6.20 -8.09 6.24
CA MET A 76 6.72 -8.31 7.61
C MET A 76 6.46 -9.72 8.14
N ASP A 77 5.35 -10.34 7.77
CA ASP A 77 5.10 -11.74 8.09
C ASP A 77 5.77 -12.63 7.04
N GLY A 78 6.88 -13.26 7.43
CA GLY A 78 7.81 -14.03 6.60
C GLY A 78 7.27 -15.26 5.86
N LYS A 79 5.98 -15.29 5.48
CA LYS A 79 5.39 -16.27 4.56
C LYS A 79 5.43 -15.81 3.10
N ASN A 80 5.37 -14.51 2.81
CA ASN A 80 5.55 -14.00 1.45
C ASN A 80 7.03 -13.80 1.14
N ARG A 81 7.73 -14.93 0.98
CA ARG A 81 8.85 -14.95 0.02
C ARG A 81 8.29 -14.39 -1.28
N ILE A 82 8.89 -13.29 -1.75
CA ILE A 82 8.87 -12.90 -3.16
C ILE A 82 8.94 -14.22 -3.94
N ARG A 83 7.88 -14.61 -4.63
CA ARG A 83 7.70 -15.96 -5.20
C ARG A 83 8.79 -16.30 -6.23
N GLY A 84 9.63 -15.34 -6.61
CA GLY A 84 10.79 -15.46 -7.48
C GLY A 84 12.16 -15.28 -6.83
N CYS A 85 12.29 -15.00 -5.52
CA CYS A 85 13.59 -15.08 -4.84
C CYS A 85 13.85 -16.51 -4.36
N LYS A 86 13.84 -17.46 -5.29
CA LYS A 86 14.53 -18.74 -5.09
C LYS A 86 16.01 -18.45 -5.31
N ARG A 87 16.78 -18.39 -4.23
CA ARG A 87 18.14 -18.92 -4.27
C ARG A 87 18.05 -20.42 -4.03
#